data_AF-A0A1I5U135-F1
#
_entry.id   AF-A0A1I5U135-F1
#
_cell.length_a   1.000
_cell.length_b   1.000
_cell.length_c   1.000
_cell.angle_alpha   90.00
_cell.angle_beta   90.00
_cell.angle_gamma   90.00
#
_symmetry.space_group_name_H-M   'P 1'
#
loop_
_entity.id
_entity.type
_entity.pdbx_description
1 polymer ?
#
loop_
_entity_poly.entity_id
_entity_poly.type
_entity_poly.pdbx_seq_one_letter_code
_entity_poly.pdbx_strand_id
1 'polypeptide(L)'
;MAGGAANDPAAWDGTGLTASGTEELFGATTTVASALRASAGFVVHDNGYSGAASDCLVDLRAHRTLANQFDFADYSNVVRCGQMPVERGTTFSVALGYGSDVQGAAAAAEGPLASGFGNLERAYRRGWEEYAGSLKAAPGSVAGDERQRRA
;
A
#
# COMPACT_ATOMS: atom_id res chain seq x y z
N MET A 1 -6.43 -7.02 -4.88
CA MET A 1 -5.55 -8.12 -5.33
C MET A 1 -5.85 -8.39 -6.80
N ALA A 2 -4.92 -8.92 -7.59
CA ALA A 2 -5.06 -8.98 -9.05
C ALA A 2 -5.84 -10.21 -9.57
N GLY A 3 -6.16 -11.17 -8.71
CA GLY A 3 -7.02 -12.33 -9.02
C GLY A 3 -8.45 -12.00 -8.66
N GLY A 4 -9.39 -12.25 -9.57
CA GLY A 4 -10.77 -11.79 -9.44
C GLY A 4 -11.49 -12.39 -8.23
N ALA A 5 -11.53 -11.67 -7.11
CA ALA A 5 -12.54 -11.69 -6.04
C ALA A 5 -12.86 -13.06 -5.40
N ALA A 6 -12.18 -14.15 -5.72
CA ALA A 6 -12.64 -15.48 -5.32
C ALA A 6 -12.28 -15.81 -3.86
N ASN A 7 -11.12 -15.36 -3.35
CA ASN A 7 -10.63 -15.72 -2.01
C ASN A 7 -9.61 -14.68 -1.47
N ASP A 8 -10.01 -13.42 -1.36
CA ASP A 8 -9.13 -12.36 -0.85
C ASP A 8 -9.52 -11.96 0.59
N PRO A 9 -9.24 -12.75 1.64
CA PRO A 9 -9.58 -12.33 2.99
C PRO A 9 -8.82 -11.06 3.36
N ALA A 10 -9.56 -10.10 3.93
CA ALA A 10 -9.07 -8.91 4.58
C ALA A 10 -9.33 -9.00 6.09
N ALA A 11 -8.35 -8.57 6.88
CA ALA A 11 -8.43 -8.65 8.33
C ALA A 11 -7.76 -7.45 9.03
N TRP A 12 -8.21 -7.13 10.22
CA TRP A 12 -7.48 -6.32 11.20
C TRP A 12 -6.57 -7.21 12.05
N ASP A 13 -5.28 -6.89 12.11
CA ASP A 13 -4.29 -7.67 12.89
C ASP A 13 -3.92 -7.04 14.25
N GLY A 14 -4.67 -6.04 14.70
CA GLY A 14 -4.38 -5.26 15.90
C GLY A 14 -3.54 -4.00 15.65
N THR A 15 -2.88 -3.90 14.49
CA THR A 15 -1.99 -2.76 14.16
C THR A 15 -2.26 -2.15 12.79
N GLY A 16 -2.80 -2.93 11.85
CA GLY A 16 -3.15 -2.47 10.52
C GLY A 16 -4.07 -3.43 9.78
N LEU A 17 -4.35 -3.04 8.53
CA LEU A 17 -5.26 -3.75 7.65
C LEU A 17 -4.47 -4.70 6.75
N THR A 18 -4.78 -5.98 6.82
CA THR A 18 -4.11 -7.03 6.05
C THR A 18 -5.06 -7.60 5.01
N ALA A 19 -4.51 -8.15 3.93
CA ALA A 19 -5.26 -8.96 2.99
C ALA A 19 -4.33 -9.96 2.33
N SER A 20 -4.83 -11.13 2.00
CA SER A 20 -4.09 -12.15 1.25
C SER A 20 -4.96 -12.78 0.19
N GLY A 21 -4.35 -13.41 -0.80
CA GLY A 21 -5.04 -14.14 -1.84
C GLY A 21 -4.08 -15.12 -2.50
N THR A 22 -4.59 -16.28 -2.86
CA THR A 22 -3.82 -17.36 -3.49
C THR A 22 -4.37 -17.60 -4.88
N GLU A 23 -3.51 -17.44 -5.88
CA GLU A 23 -3.90 -17.44 -7.29
C GLU A 23 -2.87 -18.20 -8.13
N GLU A 24 -3.28 -18.71 -9.30
CA GLU A 24 -2.35 -19.24 -10.30
C GLU A 24 -1.70 -18.08 -11.06
N LEU A 25 -0.48 -17.71 -10.67
CA LEU A 25 0.30 -16.63 -11.28
C LEU A 25 1.53 -17.22 -11.97
N PHE A 26 1.74 -16.85 -13.24
CA PHE A 26 2.91 -17.28 -14.01
C PHE A 26 3.15 -18.80 -14.04
N GLY A 27 2.08 -19.59 -13.96
CA GLY A 27 2.14 -21.07 -13.96
C GLY A 27 2.45 -21.71 -12.60
N ALA A 28 2.29 -20.97 -11.50
CA ALA A 28 2.43 -21.50 -10.15
C ALA A 28 1.36 -20.94 -9.19
N THR A 29 0.89 -21.80 -8.28
CA THR A 29 0.08 -21.38 -7.13
C THR A 29 0.89 -20.44 -6.26
N THR A 30 0.48 -19.18 -6.22
CA THR A 30 1.21 -18.11 -5.53
C THR A 30 0.28 -17.42 -4.55
N THR A 31 0.69 -17.38 -3.29
CA THR A 31 0.04 -16.52 -2.29
C THR A 31 0.73 -15.16 -2.29
N VAL A 32 -0.07 -14.12 -2.38
CA VAL A 32 0.36 -12.74 -2.15
C VAL A 32 -0.42 -12.21 -0.97
N ALA A 33 0.28 -11.55 -0.06
CA ALA A 33 -0.32 -10.84 1.05
C ALA A 33 0.10 -9.38 0.99
N SER A 34 -0.73 -8.52 1.57
CA SER A 34 -0.50 -7.09 1.71
C SER A 34 -0.87 -6.62 3.10
N ALA A 35 -0.10 -5.69 3.65
CA ALA A 35 -0.38 -5.05 4.93
C ALA A 35 -0.30 -3.53 4.78
N LEU A 36 -1.39 -2.85 5.12
CA LEU A 36 -1.47 -1.40 5.17
C LEU A 36 -1.23 -0.94 6.61
N ARG A 37 -0.23 -0.10 6.79
CA ARG A 37 0.18 0.48 8.08
C ARG A 37 0.27 2.00 7.97
N ALA A 38 0.11 2.68 9.09
CA ALA A 38 0.34 4.12 9.19
C ALA A 38 1.19 4.45 10.41
N SER A 39 2.12 5.40 10.24
CA SER A 39 3.01 5.89 11.31
C SER A 39 2.27 6.41 12.55
N ALA A 40 1.05 6.93 12.39
CA ALA A 40 0.21 7.42 13.48
C ALA A 40 -0.84 6.38 13.95
N GLY A 41 -0.86 5.19 13.33
CA GLY A 41 -1.95 4.22 13.48
C GLY A 41 -3.27 4.69 12.86
N PHE A 42 -4.25 3.78 12.87
CA PHE A 42 -5.63 4.09 12.52
C PHE A 42 -6.46 4.19 13.81
N VAL A 43 -7.37 5.16 13.89
CA VAL A 43 -8.29 5.31 15.05
C VAL A 43 -9.61 4.57 14.88
N VAL A 44 -9.95 4.25 13.64
CA VAL A 44 -11.12 3.48 13.24
C VAL A 44 -10.71 2.70 11.99
N HIS A 45 -11.20 1.48 11.80
CA HIS A 45 -10.92 0.66 10.63
C HIS A 45 -12.15 -0.12 10.19
N ASP A 46 -12.19 -0.52 8.92
CA ASP A 46 -13.27 -1.33 8.37
C ASP A 46 -12.77 -2.21 7.21
N ASN A 47 -13.30 -3.44 7.15
CA ASN A 47 -13.11 -4.40 6.06
C ASN A 47 -14.47 -4.72 5.45
N GLY A 48 -14.70 -4.27 4.22
CA GLY A 48 -16.00 -4.31 3.56
C GLY A 48 -15.95 -4.94 2.18
N TYR A 49 -17.12 -5.08 1.56
CA TYR A 49 -17.25 -5.58 0.17
C TYR A 49 -17.57 -4.45 -0.78
N SER A 50 -16.83 -4.34 -1.88
CA SER A 50 -16.94 -3.22 -2.82
C SER A 50 -18.38 -3.03 -3.33
N GLY A 51 -18.90 -1.81 -3.19
CA GLY A 51 -20.26 -1.43 -3.60
C GLY A 51 -21.39 -1.93 -2.71
N ALA A 52 -21.11 -2.74 -1.69
CA ALA A 52 -22.11 -3.18 -0.70
C ALA A 52 -22.30 -2.14 0.41
N ALA A 53 -23.28 -2.36 1.29
CA ALA A 53 -23.48 -1.52 2.48
C ALA A 53 -22.30 -1.55 3.46
N SER A 54 -21.44 -2.59 3.39
CA SER A 54 -20.20 -2.67 4.16
C SER A 54 -19.01 -1.96 3.49
N ASP A 55 -19.13 -1.47 2.24
CA ASP A 55 -18.05 -0.69 1.62
C ASP A 55 -17.86 0.64 2.38
N CYS A 56 -16.64 0.94 2.81
CA CYS A 56 -16.35 2.17 3.53
C CYS A 56 -16.70 3.46 2.77
N LEU A 57 -16.63 3.49 1.43
CA LEU A 57 -17.07 4.64 0.65
C LEU A 57 -18.60 4.78 0.66
N VAL A 58 -19.34 3.66 0.66
CA VAL A 58 -20.81 3.67 0.78
C VAL A 58 -21.20 4.14 2.18
N ASP A 59 -20.55 3.60 3.22
CA ASP A 59 -20.72 3.99 4.62
C ASP A 59 -20.45 5.49 4.83
N LEU A 60 -19.28 5.98 4.39
CA LEU A 60 -18.90 7.40 4.50
C LEU A 60 -19.87 8.34 3.78
N ARG A 61 -20.46 7.92 2.65
CA ARG A 61 -21.46 8.72 1.93
C ARG A 61 -22.76 8.83 2.72
N ALA A 62 -23.18 7.74 3.37
CA ALA A 62 -24.41 7.68 4.14
C ALA A 62 -24.28 8.36 5.52
N HIS A 63 -23.16 8.14 6.20
CA HIS A 63 -23.00 8.48 7.62
C HIS A 63 -22.00 9.60 7.90
N ARG A 64 -21.17 10.00 6.91
CA ARG A 64 -20.09 10.99 7.07
C ARG A 64 -19.02 10.61 8.11
N THR A 65 -19.08 9.38 8.58
CA THR A 65 -18.13 8.73 9.47
C THR A 65 -18.07 7.27 9.05
N LEU A 66 -17.05 6.55 9.50
CA LEU A 66 -16.98 5.11 9.33
C LEU A 66 -17.83 4.50 10.45
N ALA A 67 -19.11 4.24 10.16
CA ALA A 67 -20.05 3.68 11.12
C ALA A 67 -19.88 2.15 11.24
N ASN A 68 -19.43 1.50 10.18
CA ASN A 68 -18.99 0.11 10.19
C ASN A 68 -17.56 0.01 10.71
N GLN A 69 -17.25 -1.06 11.45
CA GLN A 69 -15.91 -1.34 11.96
C GLN A 69 -15.61 -2.85 11.93
N PHE A 70 -15.76 -3.46 10.76
CA PHE A 70 -15.59 -4.90 10.64
C PHE A 70 -14.10 -5.27 10.66
N ASP A 71 -13.75 -6.21 11.55
CA ASP A 71 -12.40 -6.75 11.64
C ASP A 71 -12.05 -7.70 10.50
N PHE A 72 -13.04 -8.21 9.75
CA PHE A 72 -12.84 -9.31 8.80
C PHE A 72 -13.82 -9.29 7.63
N ALA A 73 -13.35 -9.69 6.45
CA ALA A 73 -14.12 -9.98 5.24
C ALA A 73 -13.37 -11.06 4.43
N ASP A 74 -13.97 -12.19 4.07
CA ASP A 74 -13.27 -13.36 3.47
C ASP A 74 -13.48 -13.59 1.98
N TYR A 75 -14.61 -13.13 1.42
CA TYR A 75 -15.03 -13.50 0.06
C TYR A 75 -15.34 -12.28 -0.80
N SER A 76 -15.15 -12.34 -2.11
CA SER A 76 -15.43 -11.23 -3.04
C SER A 76 -14.37 -10.12 -3.04
N ASN A 77 -14.67 -9.03 -3.77
CA ASN A 77 -13.83 -7.85 -3.87
C ASN A 77 -13.88 -7.04 -2.57
N VAL A 78 -12.88 -7.23 -1.71
CA VAL A 78 -12.76 -6.54 -0.43
C VAL A 78 -12.18 -5.13 -0.56
N VAL A 79 -12.70 -4.21 0.25
CA VAL A 79 -12.19 -2.84 0.42
C VAL A 79 -11.79 -2.65 1.88
N ARG A 80 -10.64 -2.02 2.11
CA ARG A 80 -10.08 -1.79 3.44
C ARG A 80 -9.93 -0.30 3.67
N CYS A 81 -10.42 0.19 4.81
CA CYS A 81 -10.37 1.61 5.17
C CYS A 81 -9.87 1.79 6.60
N GLY A 82 -9.01 2.78 6.79
CA GLY A 82 -8.51 3.18 8.10
C GLY A 82 -8.57 4.69 8.26
N GLN A 83 -9.13 5.17 9.36
CA GLN A 83 -9.23 6.59 9.69
C GLN A 83 -7.94 7.08 10.35
N MET A 84 -7.39 8.17 9.83
CA MET A 84 -6.21 8.83 10.39
C MET A 84 -6.58 9.80 11.54
N PRO A 85 -5.80 9.86 12.63
CA PRO A 85 -6.00 10.80 13.74
C PRO A 85 -5.51 12.21 13.40
N VAL A 86 -6.22 12.92 12.50
CA VAL A 86 -5.80 14.26 12.03
C VAL A 86 -5.80 15.32 13.13
N GLU A 87 -6.53 15.09 14.23
CA GLU A 87 -6.52 15.94 15.42
C GLU A 87 -5.19 15.89 16.19
N ARG A 88 -4.41 14.81 16.01
CA ARG A 88 -3.07 14.63 16.62
C ARG A 88 -1.95 15.14 15.71
N GLY A 89 -2.26 15.41 14.44
CA GLY A 89 -1.32 15.90 13.45
C GLY A 89 -1.76 15.56 12.02
N THR A 90 -1.41 16.41 11.07
CA THR A 90 -1.80 16.25 9.65
C THR A 90 -0.68 15.70 8.77
N THR A 91 0.45 15.34 9.37
CA THR A 91 1.60 14.76 8.66
C THR A 91 1.86 13.36 9.19
N PHE A 92 1.72 12.38 8.31
CA PHE A 92 1.95 10.97 8.61
C PHE A 92 2.44 10.26 7.35
N SER A 93 3.14 9.15 7.54
CA SER A 93 3.47 8.19 6.49
C SER A 93 2.53 6.99 6.52
N VAL A 94 2.21 6.48 5.34
CA VAL A 94 1.47 5.24 5.12
C VAL A 94 2.39 4.29 4.36
N ALA A 95 2.43 3.03 4.77
CA ALA A 95 3.20 1.99 4.12
C ALA A 95 2.28 0.84 3.70
N LEU A 96 2.47 0.37 2.47
CA LEU A 96 1.83 -0.82 1.93
C LEU A 96 2.93 -1.87 1.69
N GLY A 97 3.03 -2.82 2.60
CA GLY A 97 3.96 -3.94 2.47
C GLY A 97 3.33 -5.10 1.72
N TYR A 98 4.15 -5.89 1.04
CA TYR A 98 3.76 -7.12 0.37
C TYR A 98 4.65 -8.27 0.84
N GLY A 99 4.10 -9.49 0.86
CA GLY A 99 4.82 -10.69 1.26
C GLY A 99 4.15 -11.96 0.75
N SER A 100 4.79 -13.11 0.95
CA SER A 100 4.20 -14.44 0.69
C SER A 100 3.13 -14.83 1.70
N ASP A 101 3.08 -14.13 2.83
CA ASP A 101 2.11 -14.29 3.91
C ASP A 101 1.90 -12.93 4.62
N VAL A 102 0.88 -12.89 5.49
CA VAL A 102 0.47 -11.67 6.19
C VAL A 102 1.58 -11.12 7.08
N GLN A 103 2.36 -11.99 7.73
CA GLN A 103 3.46 -11.63 8.61
C GLN A 103 4.61 -10.97 7.84
N GLY A 104 4.98 -11.52 6.68
CA GLY A 104 5.99 -10.95 5.79
C GLY A 104 5.53 -9.60 5.23
N ALA A 105 4.26 -9.48 4.85
CA ALA A 105 3.70 -8.21 4.39
C ALA A 105 3.70 -7.14 5.50
N ALA A 106 3.36 -7.52 6.74
CA ALA A 106 3.41 -6.65 7.91
C ALA A 106 4.83 -6.13 8.17
N ALA A 107 5.82 -7.04 8.23
CA ALA A 107 7.22 -6.66 8.41
C ALA A 107 7.72 -5.74 7.28
N ALA A 108 7.31 -6.00 6.04
CA ALA A 108 7.64 -5.15 4.88
C ALA A 108 6.99 -3.76 4.94
N ALA A 109 5.88 -3.58 5.66
CA ALA A 109 5.26 -2.28 5.90
C ALA A 109 5.89 -1.55 7.10
N GLU A 110 6.26 -2.28 8.15
CA GLU A 110 6.79 -1.72 9.40
C GLU A 110 8.24 -1.23 9.24
N GLY A 111 9.08 -1.94 8.49
CA GLY A 111 10.47 -1.54 8.25
C GLY A 111 10.61 -0.13 7.66
N PRO A 112 9.88 0.22 6.59
CA PRO A 112 9.84 1.57 6.05
C PRO A 112 9.36 2.64 7.05
N LEU A 113 8.31 2.35 7.83
CA LEU A 113 7.80 3.30 8.83
C LEU A 113 8.84 3.57 9.93
N ALA A 114 9.55 2.53 10.39
CA ALA A 114 10.63 2.67 11.37
C ALA A 114 11.85 3.44 10.81
N SER A 115 12.14 3.29 9.51
CA SER A 115 13.23 4.01 8.84
C SER A 115 12.93 5.49 8.65
N GLY A 116 11.65 5.86 8.57
CA GLY A 116 11.18 7.21 8.31
C GLY A 116 11.20 7.60 6.83
N PHE A 117 10.12 8.24 6.37
CA PHE A 117 9.91 8.58 4.96
C PHE A 117 11.08 9.36 4.34
N GLY A 118 11.59 10.39 5.03
CA GLY A 118 12.67 11.21 4.47
C GLY A 118 13.98 10.46 4.23
N ASN A 119 14.29 9.44 5.03
CA ASN A 119 15.48 8.61 4.81
C ASN A 119 15.28 7.73 3.58
N LEU A 120 14.10 7.13 3.44
CA LEU A 120 13.74 6.29 2.29
C LEU A 120 13.68 7.08 0.99
N GLU A 121 13.11 8.27 1.01
CA GLU A 121 13.04 9.16 -0.16
C GLU A 121 14.45 9.48 -0.68
N ARG A 122 15.39 9.82 0.23
CA ARG A 122 16.78 10.09 -0.15
C ARG A 122 17.47 8.85 -0.71
N ALA A 123 17.28 7.69 -0.10
CA ALA A 123 17.85 6.44 -0.59
C ALA A 123 17.29 6.06 -1.97
N TYR A 124 15.98 6.19 -2.16
CA TYR A 124 15.30 5.94 -3.43
C TYR A 124 15.83 6.85 -4.54
N ARG A 125 15.90 8.16 -4.29
CA ARG A 125 16.44 9.13 -5.25
C ARG A 125 17.89 8.83 -5.59
N ARG A 126 18.72 8.56 -4.58
CA ARG A 126 20.13 8.22 -4.77
C ARG A 126 20.32 6.99 -5.66
N GLY A 127 19.52 5.94 -5.47
CA GLY A 127 19.60 4.73 -6.30
C GLY A 127 19.33 5.01 -7.78
N TRP A 128 18.35 5.86 -8.08
CA TRP A 128 18.08 6.31 -9.45
C TRP A 128 19.18 7.19 -10.02
N GLU A 129 19.71 8.12 -9.22
CA GLU A 129 20.84 8.99 -9.62
C GLU A 129 22.09 8.15 -9.93
N GLU A 130 22.39 7.14 -9.12
CA GLU A 130 23.49 6.19 -9.34
C GLU A 130 23.27 5.37 -10.61
N TYR A 131 22.07 4.82 -10.82
CA TYR A 131 21.74 4.11 -12.05
C TYR A 131 21.91 5.01 -13.28
N ALA A 132 21.33 6.20 -13.27
CA ALA A 132 21.42 7.15 -14.38
C ALA A 132 22.88 7.57 -14.65
N GLY A 133 23.67 7.78 -13.59
CA GLY A 133 25.10 8.09 -13.69
C GLY A 133 25.96 6.94 -14.21
N SER A 134 25.50 5.69 -14.10
CA SER A 134 26.20 4.52 -14.65
C SER A 134 25.97 4.32 -16.16
N LEU A 135 24.97 4.99 -16.74
CA LEU A 135 24.68 4.91 -18.17
C LEU A 135 25.72 5.68 -18.99
N LYS A 136 25.81 5.36 -20.28
CA LYS A 136 26.64 6.11 -21.21
C LYS A 136 26.21 7.58 -21.21
N ALA A 137 27.17 8.47 -20.99
CA ALA A 137 26.93 9.91 -21.06
C ALA A 137 26.33 10.30 -22.42
N ALA A 138 25.36 11.21 -22.39
CA ALA A 138 24.79 11.77 -23.60
C ALA A 138 25.90 12.41 -24.45
N PRO A 139 25.85 12.31 -25.79
CA PRO A 139 26.81 12.96 -26.66
C PRO A 139 26.93 14.46 -26.34
N GLY A 140 28.15 15.01 -26.42
CA GLY A 140 28.40 16.42 -26.11
C GLY A 140 27.53 17.39 -26.93
N SER A 141 27.13 16.99 -28.14
CA SER A 141 26.23 17.74 -29.01
C SER A 141 24.83 17.98 -28.42
N VAL A 142 24.41 17.18 -27.45
CA VAL A 142 23.10 17.29 -26.79
C VAL A 142 23.20 17.58 -25.29
N ALA A 143 24.42 17.73 -24.73
CA ALA A 143 24.63 17.84 -23.29
C ALA A 143 23.93 19.06 -22.65
N GLY A 144 23.71 20.15 -23.39
CA GLY A 144 22.99 21.34 -22.96
C GLY A 144 21.47 21.31 -23.17
N ASP A 145 20.93 20.29 -23.84
CA ASP A 145 19.50 20.19 -24.18
C ASP A 145 18.83 19.04 -23.41
N GLU A 146 18.04 19.38 -22.40
CA GLU A 146 17.29 18.39 -21.59
C GLU A 146 16.31 17.53 -22.36
N ARG A 147 15.75 18.02 -23.47
CA ARG A 147 14.81 17.23 -24.29
C ARG A 147 15.57 16.22 -25.15
N GLN A 148 16.73 16.60 -25.67
CA GLN A 148 17.54 15.72 -26.52
C GLN A 148 18.37 14.70 -25.75
N ARG A 149 18.59 14.88 -24.44
CA ARG A 149 19.25 13.89 -23.55
C ARG A 149 18.38 12.68 -23.15
N ARG A 150 17.07 12.73 -23.38
CA ARG A 150 16.09 11.74 -22.89
C ARG A 150 15.65 10.70 -23.95
N ALA A 151 16.15 10.79 -25.18
CA ALA A 151 15.86 9.88 -26.29
C ALA A 151 16.98 8.85 -26.45
#